data_AF-A0A662EJH6-F1
#
_entry.id   AF-A0A662EJH6-F1
#
_cell.length_a   1.000
_cell.length_b   1.000
_cell.length_c   1.000
_cell.angle_alpha   90.00
_cell.angle_beta   90.00
_cell.angle_gamma   90.00
#
_symmetry.space_group_name_H-M   'P 1'
#
loop_
_entity.id
_entity.type
_entity.pdbx_description
1 polymer ?
#
loop_
_entity_poly.entity_id
_entity_poly.type
_entity_poly.pdbx_seq_one_letter_code
_entity_poly.pdbx_strand_id
1 'polypeptide(L)' 'MPANLTPEFLEARERFRKAKTDEERLDALMEMLATIPKHKGTEKMRADIKRRIAKLKEKQEQRRRSGGRSGP' A
#
# COMPACT_ATOMS: atom_id res chain seq x y z
N MET A 1 -22.71 9.86 0.58
CA MET A 1 -22.09 9.75 1.91
C MET A 1 -20.75 10.47 1.86
N PRO A 2 -20.52 11.54 2.64
CA PRO A 2 -19.18 12.06 2.85
C PRO A 2 -18.31 10.91 3.40
N ALA A 3 -17.14 10.70 2.81
CA ALA A 3 -16.20 9.69 3.30
C ALA A 3 -15.52 10.28 4.54
N ASN A 4 -16.10 10.03 5.72
CA ASN A 4 -15.45 10.32 6.99
C ASN A 4 -14.30 9.33 7.14
N LEU A 5 -13.12 9.70 6.61
CA LEU A 5 -11.90 8.91 6.77
C LEU A 5 -11.54 8.87 8.24
N THR A 6 -11.16 7.69 8.71
CA THR A 6 -10.77 7.46 10.09
C THR A 6 -9.42 8.14 10.38
N PRO A 7 -9.16 8.62 11.61
CA PRO A 7 -7.85 9.15 12.00
C PRO A 7 -6.71 8.18 11.67
N GLU A 8 -6.94 6.89 11.89
CA GLU A 8 -5.97 5.82 11.62
C GLU A 8 -5.65 5.72 10.12
N PHE A 9 -6.65 5.92 9.25
CA PHE A 9 -6.41 5.99 7.80
C PHE A 9 -5.56 7.20 7.42
N LEU A 10 -5.79 8.35 8.04
CA LEU A 10 -5.02 9.57 7.77
C LEU A 10 -3.58 9.41 8.24
N GLU A 11 -3.35 8.82 9.41
CA GLU A 11 -2.02 8.51 9.91
C GLU A 11 -1.28 7.53 9.00
N ALA A 12 -1.93 6.43 8.60
CA ALA A 12 -1.36 5.46 7.67
C ALA A 12 -1.03 6.10 6.32
N ARG A 13 -1.88 7.02 5.85
CA ARG A 13 -1.62 7.80 4.62
C ARG A 13 -0.41 8.72 4.77
N GLU A 14 -0.23 9.37 5.91
CA GLU A 14 0.95 10.20 6.17
C GLU A 14 2.22 9.34 6.30
N ARG A 15 2.15 8.16 6.92
CA ARG A 15 3.25 7.17 6.90
C ARG A 15 3.60 6.77 5.47
N PHE A 16 2.60 6.47 4.63
CA PHE A 16 2.82 6.15 3.22
C PHE A 16 3.52 7.29 2.47
N ARG A 17 3.16 8.56 2.75
CA ARG A 17 3.82 9.73 2.13
C ARG A 17 5.27 9.92 2.59
N LYS A 18 5.57 9.58 3.85
CA LYS A 18 6.91 9.70 4.44
C LYS A 18 7.81 8.50 4.16
N ALA A 19 7.23 7.37 3.74
CA ALA A 19 7.94 6.12 3.48
C ALA A 19 9.04 6.27 2.40
N LYS A 20 10.25 5.89 2.78
CA LYS A 20 11.45 5.94 1.93
C LYS A 20 11.69 4.62 1.23
N THR A 21 11.36 3.50 1.88
CA THR A 21 11.56 2.15 1.33
C THR A 21 10.28 1.57 0.73
N ASP A 22 10.44 0.53 -0.09
CA ASP A 22 9.27 -0.15 -0.68
C ASP A 22 8.54 -1.00 0.38
N GLU A 23 9.24 -1.47 1.40
CA GLU A 23 8.70 -2.17 2.57
C GLU A 23 7.82 -1.22 3.42
N GLU A 24 8.33 -0.04 3.78
CA GLU A 24 7.56 0.97 4.52
C GLU A 24 6.30 1.40 3.76
N ARG A 25 6.39 1.52 2.43
CA ARG A 25 5.24 1.82 1.57
C ARG A 25 4.22 0.70 1.60
N LEU A 26 4.67 -0.56 1.58
CA LEU A 26 3.79 -1.72 1.60
C LEU A 26 3.03 -1.81 2.92
N ASP A 27 3.72 -1.64 4.04
CA ASP A 27 3.14 -1.68 5.38
C ASP A 27 2.10 -0.58 5.56
N ALA A 28 2.43 0.66 5.17
CA ALA A 28 1.50 1.77 5.24
C ALA A 28 0.26 1.57 4.35
N LEU A 29 0.42 1.01 3.14
CA LEU A 29 -0.73 0.67 2.29
C LEU A 29 -1.61 -0.43 2.89
N MET A 30 -1.01 -1.42 3.55
CA MET A 30 -1.77 -2.46 4.25
C MET A 30 -2.57 -1.89 5.42
N GLU A 31 -1.97 -0.98 6.19
CA GLU A 31 -2.64 -0.26 7.28
C GLU A 31 -3.76 0.64 6.76
N MET A 32 -3.52 1.39 5.67
CA MET A 32 -4.57 2.14 4.97
C MET A 32 -5.72 1.23 4.51
N LEU A 33 -5.43 0.02 4.01
CA LEU A 33 -6.47 -0.92 3.58
C LEU A 33 -7.29 -1.49 4.76
N ALA A 34 -6.66 -1.66 5.92
CA ALA A 34 -7.29 -2.19 7.12
C ALA A 34 -8.22 -1.16 7.77
N THR A 35 -7.83 0.12 7.74
CA THR A 35 -8.49 1.24 8.44
C THR A 35 -9.51 1.99 7.58
N ILE A 36 -9.44 1.86 6.25
CA ILE A 36 -10.38 2.55 5.35
C ILE A 36 -11.84 2.11 5.61
N PRO A 37 -12.81 3.04 5.68
CA PRO A 37 -14.22 2.70 5.78
C PRO A 37 -14.66 1.76 4.64
N LYS A 38 -15.60 0.85 4.92
CA LYS A 38 -16.09 -0.16 3.95
C LYS A 38 -17.49 0.19 3.44
N HIS A 39 -17.61 1.29 2.70
CA HIS A 39 -18.87 1.73 2.12
C HIS A 39 -18.67 2.27 0.69
N LYS A 40 -19.77 2.50 -0.06
CA LYS A 40 -19.73 2.94 -1.46
C LYS A 40 -18.79 4.15 -1.73
N GLY A 41 -18.71 5.09 -0.79
CA GLY A 41 -17.83 6.27 -0.90
C GLY A 41 -16.32 6.00 -0.91
N THR A 42 -15.87 4.82 -0.52
CA THR A 42 -14.44 4.44 -0.40
C THR A 42 -14.07 3.23 -1.27
N GLU A 43 -15.00 2.66 -2.03
CA GLU A 43 -14.75 1.48 -2.87
C GLU A 43 -13.62 1.70 -3.87
N LYS A 44 -13.64 2.85 -4.58
CA LYS A 44 -12.59 3.22 -5.54
C LYS A 44 -11.22 3.35 -4.86
N MET A 45 -11.18 3.97 -3.68
CA MET A 45 -9.94 4.16 -2.92
C MET A 45 -9.40 2.81 -2.41
N ARG A 46 -10.28 1.92 -1.93
CA ARG A 46 -9.92 0.56 -1.52
C ARG A 46 -9.35 -0.24 -2.69
N ALA A 47 -9.94 -0.12 -3.88
CA ALA A 47 -9.45 -0.75 -5.10
C ALA A 47 -8.06 -0.22 -5.49
N ASP A 48 -7.86 1.09 -5.43
CA ASP A 48 -6.55 1.72 -5.72
C ASP A 48 -5.46 1.25 -4.74
N ILE A 49 -5.77 1.22 -3.43
CA ILE A 49 -4.83 0.73 -2.41
C ILE A 49 -4.43 -0.72 -2.69
N LYS A 50 -5.40 -1.62 -2.95
CA LYS A 50 -5.11 -3.02 -3.30
C LYS A 50 -4.22 -3.12 -4.55
N ARG A 51 -4.47 -2.32 -5.57
CA ARG A 51 -3.67 -2.30 -6.80
C ARG A 51 -2.22 -1.88 -6.52
N ARG A 52 -2.02 -0.88 -5.66
CA ARG A 52 -0.67 -0.43 -5.26
C ARG A 52 0.08 -1.50 -4.47
N ILE A 53 -0.59 -2.19 -3.55
CA ILE A 53 -0.03 -3.31 -2.78
C ILE A 53 0.46 -4.40 -3.73
N ALA A 54 -0.38 -4.83 -4.69
CA ALA A 54 -0.02 -5.87 -5.65
C ALA A 54 1.23 -5.50 -6.45
N LYS A 55 1.28 -4.27 -6.99
CA LYS A 55 2.44 -3.77 -7.74
C LYS A 55 3.73 -3.71 -6.92
N LEU A 56 3.65 -3.29 -5.65
CA LEU A 56 4.82 -3.23 -4.78
C LEU A 56 5.34 -4.63 -4.43
N LYS A 57 4.44 -5.58 -4.13
CA LYS A 57 4.82 -6.98 -3.89
C LYS A 57 5.50 -7.60 -5.12
N GLU A 58 4.94 -7.40 -6.30
CA GLU A 58 5.52 -7.87 -7.56
C GLU A 58 6.92 -7.26 -7.79
N LYS A 59 7.07 -5.94 -7.58
CA LYS A 59 8.36 -5.25 -7.70
C LYS A 59 9.41 -5.79 -6.73
N GLN A 60 9.04 -6.06 -5.48
CA GLN A 60 9.95 -6.66 -4.49
C GLN A 60 10.37 -8.07 -4.90
N GLU A 61 9.43 -8.87 -5.40
CA GLU A 61 9.72 -10.22 -5.89
C GLU A 61 10.64 -10.21 -7.12
N GLN A 62 10.40 -9.31 -8.08
CA GLN A 62 11.26 -9.14 -9.25
C GLN A 62 12.69 -8.75 -8.86
N ARG A 63 12.86 -7.82 -7.89
CA ARG A 63 14.17 -7.45 -7.35
C ARG A 63 14.92 -8.62 -6.71
N ARG A 64 14.21 -9.48 -5.98
CA ARG A 64 14.79 -10.69 -5.39
C ARG A 64 15.26 -11.66 -6.47
N ARG A 65 14.48 -11.83 -7.55
CA ARG A 65 14.81 -12.71 -8.68
C ARG A 65 15.96 -12.18 -9.53
N SER A 66 16.04 -10.86 -9.76
CA SER A 66 17.12 -10.25 -10.55
C SER A 66 18.44 -10.13 -9.79
N GLY A 67 18.41 -10.01 -8.47
CA GLY A 67 19.62 -10.07 -7.63
C GLY A 67 20.22 -11.47 -7.46
N GLY A 68 19.50 -12.53 -7.85
CA GLY A 68 19.95 -13.93 -7.73
C GLY A 68 20.56 -14.54 -8.99
N ARG A 69 20.73 -13.76 -10.08
CA ARG A 69 21.27 -14.25 -11.35
C ARG A 69 22.61 -13.59 -11.67
N SER A 70 23.57 -13.78 -10.77
CA SER A 70 24.98 -13.56 -11.02
C SER A 70 25.74 -14.70 -10.35
N GLY A 71 26.01 -15.73 -11.13
CA GLY A 71 26.82 -16.87 -10.77
C GLY A 71 26.98 -17.74 -12.03
N PRO A 72 28.22 -18.02 -12.48
CA PRO A 72 28.56 -18.50 -13.82
C PRO A 72 27.92 -19.84 -14.21
#